data_AF-A0A2N1RXJ3-F1
#
_entry.id   AF-A0A2N1RXJ3-F1
#
_cell.length_a   1.000
_cell.length_b   1.000
_cell.length_c   1.000
_cell.angle_alpha   90.00
_cell.angle_beta   90.00
_cell.angle_gamma   90.00
#
_symmetry.space_group_name_H-M   'P 1'
#
loop_
_entity.id
_entity.type
_entity.pdbx_description
1 polymer ?
#
loop_
_entity_poly.entity_id
_entity_poly.type
_entity_poly.pdbx_seq_one_letter_code
_entity_poly.pdbx_strand_id
1 'polypeptide(L)'
;MSTKQEVTQSTEQKLSHQLSMQIMEVGQTILELESTYHDSFSRQMREKIQRAKEILDELANDCMTELTSERMKNWQKERLQEKEKLKFTRKKDAWEILSPQQEEEYKARVTRRMHQGFGR
;
A
#
# COMPACT_ATOMS: atom_id res chain seq x y z
N MET A 1 2.00 28.53 -37.69
CA MET A 1 2.72 27.25 -37.48
C MET A 1 2.80 26.84 -36.00
N SER A 2 1.83 27.20 -35.14
CA SER A 2 1.94 27.00 -33.68
C SER A 2 1.35 25.67 -33.17
N THR A 3 0.41 25.07 -33.92
CA THR A 3 -0.39 23.92 -33.45
C THR A 3 0.32 22.57 -33.50
N LYS A 4 1.37 22.40 -34.33
CA LYS A 4 2.13 21.14 -34.38
C LYS A 4 3.04 20.94 -33.17
N GLN A 5 3.65 22.01 -32.65
CA GLN A 5 4.57 21.94 -31.51
C GLN A 5 3.85 21.61 -30.19
N GLU A 6 2.67 22.19 -29.96
CA GLU A 6 1.85 21.89 -28.76
C GLU A 6 1.35 20.44 -28.74
N VAL A 7 0.98 19.89 -29.90
CA VAL A 7 0.52 18.50 -30.02
C VAL A 7 1.66 17.51 -29.78
N THR A 8 2.87 17.79 -30.28
CA THR A 8 4.06 16.96 -30.02
C THR A 8 4.50 17.02 -28.56
N GLN A 9 4.51 18.19 -27.93
CA GLN A 9 4.82 18.30 -26.49
C GLN A 9 3.80 17.53 -25.63
N SER A 10 2.51 17.61 -25.96
CA SER A 10 1.47 16.86 -25.24
C SER A 10 1.62 15.34 -25.38
N THR A 11 2.08 14.85 -26.53
CA THR A 11 2.30 13.41 -26.75
C THR A 11 3.58 12.91 -26.09
N GLU A 12 4.68 13.67 -26.13
CA GLU A 12 5.92 13.35 -25.41
C GLU A 12 5.71 13.32 -23.90
N GLN A 13 4.95 14.27 -23.34
CA GLN A 13 4.59 14.28 -21.92
C GLN A 13 3.71 13.09 -21.53
N LYS A 14 2.77 12.68 -22.39
CA LYS A 14 1.94 11.48 -22.16
C LYS A 14 2.76 10.20 -22.20
N LEU A 15 3.68 10.08 -23.16
CA LEU A 15 4.60 8.94 -23.27
C LEU A 15 5.53 8.87 -22.05
N SER A 16 6.08 10.01 -21.61
CA SER A 16 6.88 10.11 -20.39
C SER A 16 6.09 9.70 -19.13
N HIS A 17 4.82 10.11 -19.03
CA HIS A 17 3.97 9.71 -17.92
C HIS A 17 3.62 8.21 -17.94
N GLN A 18 3.26 7.64 -19.10
CA GLN A 18 2.98 6.21 -19.22
C GLN A 18 4.20 5.35 -18.89
N LEU A 19 5.39 5.73 -19.39
CA LEU A 19 6.65 5.08 -19.05
C LEU A 19 6.95 5.19 -17.55
N SER A 20 6.73 6.36 -16.95
CA SER A 20 6.89 6.56 -15.50
C SER A 20 5.98 5.62 -14.71
N MET A 21 4.71 5.48 -15.11
CA MET A 21 3.77 4.57 -14.44
C MET A 21 4.19 3.10 -14.56
N GLN A 22 4.67 2.68 -15.74
CA GLN A 22 5.16 1.32 -15.93
C GLN A 22 6.42 1.03 -15.10
N ILE A 23 7.37 1.98 -15.04
CA ILE A 23 8.57 1.84 -14.19
C ILE A 23 8.17 1.76 -12.72
N MET A 24 7.18 2.55 -12.29
CA MET A 24 6.64 2.51 -10.93
C MET A 24 6.04 1.14 -10.59
N GLU A 25 5.22 0.55 -11.47
CA GLU A 25 4.62 -0.78 -11.25
C GLU A 25 5.69 -1.88 -11.12
N VAL A 26 6.73 -1.83 -11.96
CA VAL A 26 7.88 -2.74 -11.87
C VAL A 26 8.65 -2.52 -10.57
N GLY A 27 8.87 -1.26 -10.18
CA GLY A 27 9.53 -0.90 -8.94
C GLY A 27 8.80 -1.41 -7.70
N GLN A 28 7.49 -1.21 -7.64
CA GLN A 28 6.63 -1.72 -6.58
C GLN A 28 6.70 -3.25 -6.48
N THR A 29 6.67 -3.94 -7.62
CA THR A 29 6.76 -5.41 -7.65
C THR A 29 8.09 -5.91 -7.07
N ILE A 30 9.21 -5.28 -7.42
CA ILE A 30 10.53 -5.65 -6.91
C ILE A 30 10.63 -5.39 -5.40
N LEU A 31 10.11 -4.25 -4.95
CA LEU A 31 10.09 -3.89 -3.53
C LEU A 31 9.18 -4.82 -2.71
N GLU A 32 8.07 -5.29 -3.29
CA GLU A 32 7.19 -6.28 -2.68
C GLU A 32 7.83 -7.66 -2.60
N LEU A 33 8.51 -8.11 -3.66
CA LEU A 33 9.25 -9.36 -3.67
C LEU A 33 10.28 -9.37 -2.54
N GLU A 34 11.07 -8.30 -2.42
CA GLU A 34 12.01 -8.16 -1.31
C GLU A 34 11.30 -8.21 0.03
N SER A 35 10.30 -7.35 0.29
CA SER A 35 9.66 -7.27 1.60
C SER A 35 8.93 -8.55 2.02
N THR A 36 8.35 -9.29 1.07
CA THR A 36 7.45 -10.43 1.38
C THR A 36 8.21 -11.75 1.37
N TYR A 37 9.26 -11.86 0.55
CA TYR A 37 9.96 -13.12 0.32
C TYR A 37 11.48 -13.04 0.61
N HIS A 38 11.95 -11.99 1.29
CA HIS A 38 13.36 -11.78 1.66
C HIS A 38 14.05 -13.06 2.15
N ASP A 39 13.42 -13.74 3.11
CA ASP A 39 13.98 -14.91 3.79
C ASP A 39 13.87 -16.19 2.94
N SER A 40 12.93 -16.21 1.99
CA SER A 40 12.72 -17.32 1.06
C SER A 40 13.73 -17.32 -0.10
N PHE A 41 14.44 -16.22 -0.33
CA PHE A 41 15.40 -16.10 -1.41
C PHE A 41 16.77 -16.69 -1.07
N SER A 42 17.45 -17.23 -2.08
CA SER A 42 18.86 -17.54 -1.97
C SER A 42 19.69 -16.26 -1.91
N ARG A 43 20.93 -16.34 -1.40
CA ARG A 43 21.84 -15.19 -1.36
C ARG A 43 22.02 -14.53 -2.74
N GLN A 44 22.23 -15.34 -3.78
CA GLN A 44 22.38 -14.85 -5.14
C GLN A 44 21.11 -14.13 -5.65
N MET A 45 19.93 -14.60 -5.26
CA MET A 45 18.68 -13.94 -5.65
C MET A 45 18.49 -12.61 -4.91
N ARG A 46 18.86 -12.54 -3.63
CA ARG A 46 18.87 -11.26 -2.89
C ARG A 46 19.80 -10.24 -3.52
N GLU A 47 21.00 -10.65 -3.95
CA GLU A 47 21.94 -9.77 -4.67
C GLU A 47 21.36 -9.27 -6.01
N LYS A 48 20.63 -10.12 -6.74
CA LYS A 48 19.93 -9.71 -7.99
C LYS A 48 18.80 -8.73 -7.73
N ILE A 49 18.01 -8.94 -6.68
CA ILE A 49 16.92 -8.03 -6.27
C ILE A 49 17.51 -6.69 -5.86
N GLN A 50 18.57 -6.69 -5.04
CA GLN A 50 19.25 -5.47 -4.63
C GLN A 50 19.76 -4.67 -5.84
N ARG A 51 20.40 -5.33 -6.80
CA ARG A 51 20.85 -4.68 -8.04
C ARG A 51 19.69 -4.13 -8.88
N ALA A 52 18.56 -4.83 -8.91
CA ALA A 52 17.37 -4.36 -9.61
C ALA A 52 16.80 -3.08 -8.96
N LYS A 53 16.86 -2.96 -7.62
CA LYS A 53 16.46 -1.75 -6.90
C LYS A 53 17.37 -0.57 -7.22
N GLU A 54 18.68 -0.79 -7.25
CA GLU A 54 19.65 0.26 -7.61
C GLU A 54 19.40 0.82 -9.01
N ILE A 55 19.17 -0.08 -9.99
CA ILE A 55 18.83 0.32 -11.37
C ILE A 55 17.49 1.09 -11.41
N LEU A 56 16.51 0.68 -10.61
CA LEU A 56 15.23 1.38 -10.53
C LEU A 56 15.35 2.75 -9.87
N ASP A 57 16.18 2.90 -8.83
CA ASP A 57 16.42 4.19 -8.21
C ASP A 57 17.13 5.15 -9.17
N GLU A 58 18.09 4.67 -9.96
CA GLU A 58 18.71 5.43 -11.04
C GLU A 58 17.67 5.86 -12.08
N LEU A 59 16.87 4.92 -12.61
CA LEU A 59 15.81 5.21 -13.58
C LEU A 59 14.73 6.17 -13.02
N ALA A 60 14.42 6.08 -11.74
CA ALA A 60 13.44 6.93 -11.09
C ALA A 60 13.93 8.36 -10.85
N ASN A 61 15.23 8.57 -10.78
CA ASN A 61 15.80 9.91 -10.70
C ASN A 61 16.02 10.52 -12.10
N ASP A 62 16.33 9.69 -13.10
CA ASP A 62 16.70 10.17 -14.44
C ASP A 62 15.52 10.27 -15.42
N CYS A 63 14.52 9.38 -15.30
CA CYS A 63 13.49 9.18 -16.33
C CYS A 63 12.05 9.37 -15.83
N MET A 64 11.80 9.31 -14.52
CA MET A 64 10.46 9.47 -13.96
C MET A 64 10.14 10.91 -13.64
N THR A 65 8.87 11.30 -13.78
CA THR A 65 8.42 12.58 -13.21
C THR A 65 8.55 12.56 -11.69
N GLU A 66 8.85 13.71 -11.08
CA GLU A 66 9.08 13.87 -9.64
C GLU A 66 7.97 13.22 -8.79
N LEU A 67 6.71 13.46 -9.15
CA LEU A 67 5.53 12.87 -8.48
C LEU A 67 5.55 11.32 -8.49
N THR A 68 5.95 10.72 -9.60
CA THR A 68 5.95 9.25 -9.74
C THR A 68 7.13 8.64 -8.98
N SER A 69 8.28 9.31 -8.97
CA SER A 69 9.45 8.93 -8.18
C SER A 69 9.16 8.97 -6.68
N GLU A 70 8.53 10.04 -6.19
CA GLU A 70 8.12 10.17 -4.79
C GLU A 70 7.12 9.09 -4.36
N ARG A 71 6.12 8.79 -5.20
CA ARG A 71 5.17 7.71 -4.95
C ARG A 71 5.84 6.34 -4.87
N MET A 72 6.78 6.07 -5.79
CA MET A 72 7.54 4.82 -5.76
C MET A 72 8.35 4.69 -4.46
N LYS A 73 8.99 5.76 -3.99
CA LYS A 73 9.74 5.76 -2.71
C LYS A 73 8.83 5.60 -1.49
N ASN A 74 7.61 6.13 -1.55
CA ASN A 74 6.64 6.07 -0.45
C ASN A 74 5.65 4.89 -0.53
N TRP A 75 5.83 3.97 -1.48
CA TRP A 75 4.85 2.92 -1.79
C TRP A 75 4.45 2.06 -0.57
N GLN A 76 5.40 1.74 0.33
CA GLN A 76 5.08 0.96 1.54
C GLN A 76 4.11 1.71 2.46
N LYS A 77 4.28 3.02 2.63
CA LYS A 77 3.39 3.85 3.45
C LYS A 77 2.03 3.97 2.81
N GLU A 78 1.98 4.20 1.50
CA GLU A 78 0.72 4.29 0.75
C GLU A 78 -0.06 2.96 0.80
N ARG A 79 0.63 1.83 0.63
CA ARG A 79 0.02 0.49 0.72
C ARG A 79 -0.51 0.17 2.12
N LEU A 80 0.22 0.58 3.17
CA LEU A 80 -0.25 0.46 4.55
C LEU A 80 -1.50 1.30 4.79
N GLN A 81 -1.51 2.56 4.32
CA GLN A 81 -2.68 3.43 4.42
C GLN A 81 -3.88 2.92 3.61
N GLU A 82 -3.68 2.34 2.43
CA GLU A 82 -4.75 1.68 1.67
C GLU A 82 -5.32 0.47 2.43
N LYS A 83 -4.45 -0.39 2.98
CA LYS A 83 -4.90 -1.51 3.82
C LYS A 83 -5.68 -1.04 5.04
N GLU A 84 -5.32 0.09 5.64
CA GLU A 84 -6.06 0.68 6.75
C GLU A 84 -7.41 1.28 6.33
N LYS A 85 -7.47 1.94 5.16
CA LYS A 85 -8.73 2.42 4.57
C LYS A 85 -9.69 1.28 4.22
N LEU A 86 -9.16 0.11 3.85
CA LEU A 86 -9.92 -1.10 3.55
C LEU A 86 -10.37 -1.87 4.80
N LYS A 87 -9.94 -1.50 6.02
CA LYS A 87 -10.51 -2.07 7.25
C LYS A 87 -11.98 -1.67 7.30
N PHE A 88 -12.85 -2.63 7.00
CA PHE A 88 -14.30 -2.49 7.04
C PHE A 88 -14.71 -2.06 8.45
N THR A 89 -14.87 -0.76 8.66
CA THR A 89 -15.46 -0.22 9.88
C THR A 89 -16.95 -0.44 9.73
N ARG A 90 -17.42 -1.60 10.20
CA ARG A 90 -18.85 -1.88 10.30
C ARG A 90 -19.45 -0.78 11.18
N LYS A 91 -20.21 0.14 10.58
CA LYS A 91 -21.06 1.03 11.35
C LYS A 91 -22.09 0.16 12.04
N LYS A 92 -22.11 0.20 13.38
CA LYS A 92 -23.16 -0.47 14.16
C LYS A 92 -24.48 0.18 13.82
N ASP A 93 -25.49 -0.62 13.51
CA ASP A 93 -26.83 -0.08 13.29
C ASP A 93 -27.41 0.44 14.60
N ALA A 94 -28.37 1.35 14.54
CA ALA A 94 -28.96 1.99 15.73
C ALA A 94 -29.54 0.99 16.74
N TRP A 95 -30.01 -0.17 16.28
CA TRP A 95 -30.52 -1.26 17.11
C TRP A 95 -29.41 -2.12 17.77
N GLU A 96 -28.16 -1.95 17.34
CA GLU A 96 -26.96 -2.61 17.93
C GLU A 96 -26.28 -1.74 18.99
N ILE A 97 -26.73 -0.50 19.17
CA ILE A 97 -26.22 0.43 20.18
C ILE A 97 -26.97 0.13 21.48
N LEU A 98 -26.32 -0.59 22.39
CA LEU A 98 -26.84 -0.81 23.74
C LEU A 98 -26.94 0.52 24.49
N SER A 99 -27.97 0.68 25.32
CA SER A 99 -27.99 1.79 26.28
C SER A 99 -26.82 1.63 27.27
N PRO A 100 -26.34 2.72 27.91
CA PRO A 100 -25.21 2.64 28.85
C PRO A 100 -25.41 1.59 29.94
N GLN A 101 -26.64 1.44 30.42
CA GLN A 101 -27.02 0.47 31.44
C GLN A 101 -26.98 -0.98 30.91
N GLN A 102 -27.46 -1.20 29.68
CA GLN A 102 -27.39 -2.51 29.01
C GLN A 102 -25.95 -2.92 28.68
N GLU A 103 -25.09 -1.95 28.35
CA GLU A 103 -23.68 -2.20 28.10
C GLU A 103 -22.94 -2.61 29.38
N GLU A 104 -23.24 -1.97 30.50
CA GLU A 104 -22.67 -2.29 31.81
C GLU A 104 -23.12 -3.68 32.29
N GLU A 105 -24.40 -4.02 32.15
CA GLU A 105 -24.92 -5.36 32.43
C GLU A 105 -24.30 -6.43 31.53
N TYR A 106 -24.13 -6.14 30.24
CA TYR A 106 -23.46 -7.03 29.30
C TYR A 106 -22.02 -7.30 29.72
N LYS A 107 -21.26 -6.25 30.06
CA LYS A 107 -19.88 -6.35 30.54
C LYS A 107 -19.80 -7.16 31.84
N ALA A 108 -20.67 -6.87 32.81
CA ALA A 108 -20.72 -7.61 34.07
C ALA A 108 -21.03 -9.10 33.85
N ARG A 109 -21.94 -9.42 32.94
CA ARG A 109 -22.30 -10.79 32.57
C ARG A 109 -21.14 -11.54 31.89
N VAL A 110 -20.46 -10.89 30.93
CA VAL A 110 -19.29 -11.46 30.25
C VAL A 110 -18.17 -11.71 31.25
N THR A 111 -17.85 -10.73 32.09
CA THR A 111 -16.84 -10.85 33.15
C THR A 111 -17.16 -12.01 34.09
N ARG A 112 -18.42 -12.12 34.55
CA ARG A 112 -18.86 -13.24 35.41
C ARG A 112 -18.70 -14.60 34.72
N ARG A 113 -18.99 -14.67 33.42
CA ARG A 113 -18.85 -15.90 32.61
C ARG A 113 -17.38 -16.29 32.40
N MET A 114 -16.48 -15.32 32.26
CA MET A 114 -15.04 -15.57 32.22
C MET A 114 -14.52 -16.10 33.57
N HIS A 115 -14.99 -15.54 34.68
CA HIS A 115 -14.58 -15.97 36.03
C HIS A 115 -15.10 -17.35 36.42
N GLN A 116 -16.28 -17.74 35.93
CA GLN A 116 -16.83 -19.09 36.13
C GLN A 116 -16.17 -20.14 35.22
N GLY A 117 -15.29 -19.72 34.31
CA GLY A 117 -14.81 -20.53 33.20
C GLY A 117 -15.90 -20.70 32.14
N PHE A 118 -15.52 -20.70 30.86
CA PHE A 118 -16.40 -21.18 29.79
C PHE A 118 -16.48 -22.72 29.88
N GLY A 119 -17.06 -23.25 30.96
CA GLY A 119 -16.92 -24.66 31.33
C GLY A 119 -18.10 -25.54 30.90
N ARG A 120 -17.78 -26.55 30.07
CA ARG A 120 -18.58 -27.69 29.57
C ARG A 120 -19.50 -27.43 28.39
#